data_AF-A0A183BHU0-F1
#
_entry.id   AF-A0A183BHU0-F1
#
_cell.length_a   1.000
_cell.length_b   1.000
_cell.length_c   1.000
_cell.angle_alpha   90.00
_cell.angle_beta   90.00
_cell.angle_gamma   90.00
#
_symmetry.space_group_name_H-M   'P 1'
#
loop_
_entity.id
_entity.type
_entity.pdbx_description
1 polymer ?
#
loop_
_entity_poly.entity_id
_entity_poly.type
_entity_poly.pdbx_seq_one_letter_code
_entity_poly.pdbx_strand_id
1 'polypeptide(L)'
;MAKFGHDRELDFGTSFTKFYELICSDTEEAVQRKQLKKLLRFIDDNKHNPGFRDQIGPRCDLRFLVGLLWRYHCTLSGEDRLLFSIIELLEKHMSLDFRMISPLVFGPSSKSYYTELIQFGRSLHKYLTPEQVLAHFDSKRMWQSLLKLAHFDRHFSVALSKGFNAAEAMDKAAGEVCTLIDPSCYDPRFVLRLLVKLVMPGTKLSCCPIVQSNALSFALASTSFHSADLRALAYAFLERFRVRLVDLSDEHFPQRLLYRHMLNVFKNSLLECNERTTHVNSSLGLPKLFCCRMSRCTPRCASTEHCLKERQWILRLLTNGIVDPQDYGAICKVPAWRCFALRWPTFGRNFCC
;
A
#
# COMPACT_ATOMS: atom_id res chain seq x y z
N MET A 1 -24.86 -12.61 -57.50
CA MET A 1 -25.03 -11.44 -56.61
C MET A 1 -24.76 -11.87 -55.19
N ALA A 2 -23.71 -11.32 -54.58
CA ALA A 2 -23.15 -11.76 -53.31
C ALA A 2 -24.14 -11.51 -52.15
N LYS A 3 -24.31 -12.52 -51.31
CA LYS A 3 -24.95 -12.39 -49.99
C LYS A 3 -24.06 -11.46 -49.16
N PHE A 4 -24.57 -10.27 -48.85
CA PHE A 4 -24.03 -9.45 -47.77
C PHE A 4 -24.09 -10.29 -46.49
N GLY A 5 -22.93 -10.74 -46.03
CA GLY A 5 -22.80 -11.33 -44.71
C GLY A 5 -23.15 -10.25 -43.71
N HIS A 6 -24.22 -10.46 -42.96
CA HIS A 6 -24.40 -9.79 -41.68
C HIS A 6 -23.14 -10.09 -40.86
N ASP A 7 -22.33 -9.07 -40.61
CA ASP A 7 -21.39 -9.08 -39.50
C ASP A 7 -22.22 -9.46 -38.27
N ARG A 8 -21.95 -10.65 -37.72
CA ARG A 8 -22.48 -11.04 -36.42
C ARG A 8 -21.87 -10.06 -35.43
N GLU A 9 -22.59 -9.01 -35.08
CA GLU A 9 -22.26 -8.19 -33.91
C GLU A 9 -22.04 -9.14 -32.75
N LEU A 10 -20.80 -9.18 -32.25
CA LEU A 10 -20.45 -9.98 -31.10
C LEU A 10 -21.26 -9.43 -29.91
N ASP A 11 -22.23 -10.22 -29.44
CA ASP A 11 -23.04 -9.90 -28.26
C ASP A 11 -22.22 -10.21 -27.00
N PHE A 12 -21.42 -9.23 -26.60
CA PHE A 12 -20.63 -9.26 -25.38
C PHE A 12 -21.53 -9.14 -24.15
N GLY A 13 -22.65 -8.43 -24.27
CA GLY A 13 -23.61 -8.20 -23.20
C GLY A 13 -24.09 -9.51 -22.59
N THR A 14 -24.64 -10.43 -23.39
CA THR A 14 -25.19 -11.70 -22.88
C THR A 14 -24.11 -12.57 -22.21
N SER A 15 -22.89 -12.53 -22.72
CA SER A 15 -21.74 -13.22 -22.12
C SER A 15 -21.37 -12.63 -20.75
N PHE A 16 -21.44 -11.30 -20.63
CA PHE A 16 -21.14 -10.59 -19.39
C PHE A 16 -22.21 -10.73 -18.32
N THR A 17 -23.50 -10.89 -18.68
CA THR A 17 -24.60 -11.06 -17.71
C THR A 17 -24.30 -12.15 -16.68
N LYS A 18 -23.74 -13.28 -17.11
CA LYS A 18 -23.37 -14.39 -16.21
C LYS A 18 -22.30 -13.99 -15.19
N PHE A 19 -21.33 -13.17 -15.59
CA PHE A 19 -20.32 -12.64 -14.68
C PHE A 19 -20.90 -11.56 -13.77
N TYR A 20 -21.79 -10.72 -14.29
CA TYR A 20 -22.48 -9.71 -13.50
C TYR A 20 -23.30 -10.35 -12.38
N GLU A 21 -24.11 -11.37 -12.69
CA GLU A 21 -24.91 -12.10 -11.69
C GLU A 21 -24.03 -12.80 -10.65
N LEU A 22 -22.90 -13.38 -11.08
CA LEU A 22 -21.94 -14.02 -10.18
C LEU A 22 -21.29 -13.03 -9.20
N ILE A 23 -20.93 -11.82 -9.67
CA ILE A 23 -20.30 -10.79 -8.83
C ILE A 23 -21.35 -10.00 -8.04
N CYS A 24 -22.57 -9.87 -8.52
CA CYS A 24 -23.64 -9.15 -7.82
C CYS A 24 -24.49 -10.04 -6.93
N SER A 25 -24.20 -11.35 -6.86
CA SER A 25 -24.87 -12.25 -5.91
C SER A 25 -24.61 -11.78 -4.49
N ASP A 26 -25.64 -11.83 -3.64
CA ASP A 26 -25.52 -11.49 -2.22
C ASP A 26 -24.93 -12.62 -1.37
N THR A 27 -24.62 -13.75 -2.00
CA THR A 27 -24.05 -14.93 -1.33
C THR A 27 -22.64 -14.62 -0.81
N GLU A 28 -22.39 -14.97 0.46
CA GLU A 28 -21.06 -14.92 1.07
C GLU A 28 -20.12 -16.01 0.53
N GLU A 29 -20.64 -16.89 -0.33
CA GLU A 29 -19.85 -17.91 -1.00
C GLU A 29 -18.71 -17.27 -1.82
N ALA A 30 -17.50 -17.75 -1.56
CA ALA A 30 -16.31 -17.29 -2.26
C ALA A 30 -16.45 -17.58 -3.77
N VAL A 31 -16.35 -16.51 -4.58
CA VAL A 31 -16.32 -16.65 -6.04
C VAL A 31 -15.09 -17.47 -6.41
N GLN A 32 -15.30 -18.56 -7.15
CA GLN A 32 -14.21 -19.49 -7.43
C GLN A 32 -13.14 -18.80 -8.28
N ARG A 33 -11.87 -19.03 -7.93
CA ARG A 33 -10.71 -18.51 -8.68
C ARG A 33 -10.79 -18.78 -10.18
N LYS A 34 -11.35 -19.93 -10.59
CA LYS A 34 -11.55 -20.28 -12.01
C LYS A 34 -12.51 -19.31 -12.73
N GLN A 35 -13.56 -18.86 -12.05
CA GLN A 35 -14.53 -17.92 -12.61
C GLN A 35 -13.92 -16.51 -12.73
N LEU A 36 -13.19 -16.06 -11.71
CA LEU A 36 -12.45 -14.78 -11.76
C LEU A 36 -11.42 -14.76 -12.90
N LYS A 37 -10.69 -15.86 -13.13
CA LYS A 37 -9.78 -15.99 -14.27
C LYS A 37 -10.49 -15.88 -15.62
N LYS A 38 -11.68 -16.50 -15.76
CA LYS A 38 -12.48 -16.41 -16.98
C LYS A 38 -12.95 -14.98 -17.24
N LEU A 39 -13.43 -14.29 -16.20
CA LEU A 39 -13.82 -12.87 -16.30
C LEU A 39 -12.63 -12.00 -16.69
N LEU A 40 -11.48 -12.20 -16.05
CA LEU A 40 -10.28 -11.43 -16.34
C LEU A 40 -9.82 -11.63 -17.79
N ARG A 41 -9.77 -12.86 -18.28
CA ARG A 41 -9.45 -13.13 -19.70
C ARG A 41 -10.47 -12.52 -20.64
N PHE A 42 -11.76 -12.66 -20.33
CA PHE A 42 -12.83 -12.06 -21.13
C PHE A 42 -12.67 -10.54 -21.28
N ILE A 43 -12.29 -9.83 -20.21
CA ILE A 43 -12.02 -8.39 -20.27
C ILE A 43 -10.71 -8.11 -21.01
N ASP A 44 -9.63 -8.84 -20.71
CA ASP A 44 -8.30 -8.60 -21.28
C ASP A 44 -8.26 -8.82 -22.79
N ASP A 45 -8.92 -9.86 -23.29
CA ASP A 45 -8.97 -10.23 -24.70
C ASP A 45 -9.76 -9.21 -25.53
N ASN A 46 -10.77 -8.55 -24.92
CA ASN A 46 -11.69 -7.65 -25.62
C ASN A 46 -11.45 -6.16 -25.33
N LYS A 47 -10.50 -5.79 -24.46
CA LYS A 47 -10.25 -4.39 -24.01
C LYS A 47 -9.98 -3.37 -25.12
N HIS A 48 -9.54 -3.84 -26.30
CA HIS A 48 -9.23 -3.01 -27.47
C HIS A 48 -10.40 -2.89 -28.47
N ASN A 49 -11.46 -3.68 -28.30
CA ASN A 49 -12.62 -3.62 -29.18
C ASN A 49 -13.53 -2.44 -28.75
N PRO A 50 -13.85 -1.48 -29.64
CA PRO A 50 -14.72 -0.35 -29.31
C PRO A 50 -16.14 -0.81 -28.94
N GLY A 51 -16.72 -1.75 -29.69
CA GLY A 51 -18.07 -2.28 -29.42
C GLY A 51 -18.17 -3.02 -28.08
N PHE A 52 -17.06 -3.57 -27.59
CA PHE A 52 -17.00 -4.15 -26.25
C PHE A 52 -17.17 -3.09 -25.15
N ARG A 53 -16.51 -1.93 -25.30
CA ARG A 53 -16.59 -0.84 -24.32
C ARG A 53 -18.00 -0.25 -24.28
N ASP A 54 -18.62 -0.07 -25.44
CA ASP A 54 -19.97 0.51 -25.54
C ASP A 54 -21.03 -0.43 -24.93
N GLN A 55 -20.88 -1.74 -25.08
CA GLN A 55 -21.81 -2.71 -24.49
C GLN A 55 -21.56 -3.00 -23.01
N ILE A 56 -20.30 -3.10 -22.58
CA ILE A 56 -19.94 -3.52 -21.20
C ILE A 56 -19.79 -2.34 -20.26
N GLY A 57 -19.32 -1.18 -20.73
CA GLY A 57 -19.15 0.02 -19.91
C GLY A 57 -20.41 0.38 -19.09
N PRO A 58 -21.60 0.47 -19.71
CA PRO A 58 -22.86 0.73 -19.00
C PRO A 58 -23.25 -0.37 -17.99
N ARG A 59 -22.80 -1.61 -18.21
CA ARG A 59 -23.07 -2.76 -17.32
C ARG A 59 -22.09 -2.86 -16.15
N CYS A 60 -20.93 -2.21 -16.24
CA CYS A 60 -20.02 -2.02 -15.10
C CYS A 60 -20.49 -0.87 -14.21
N ASP A 61 -21.74 -0.97 -13.75
CA ASP A 61 -22.40 0.01 -12.91
C ASP A 61 -21.85 0.04 -11.48
N LEU A 62 -22.40 0.94 -10.67
CA LEU A 62 -22.06 1.08 -9.25
C LEU A 62 -22.19 -0.26 -8.51
N ARG A 63 -23.23 -1.06 -8.80
CA ARG A 63 -23.47 -2.33 -8.13
C ARG A 63 -22.38 -3.35 -8.42
N PHE A 64 -21.93 -3.44 -9.67
CA PHE A 64 -20.84 -4.32 -10.06
C PHE A 64 -19.52 -3.94 -9.38
N LEU A 65 -19.18 -2.64 -9.36
CA LEU A 65 -17.97 -2.15 -8.69
C LEU A 65 -17.98 -2.44 -7.19
N VAL A 66 -19.11 -2.20 -6.54
CA VAL A 66 -19.31 -2.55 -5.13
C VAL A 66 -19.12 -4.05 -4.93
N GLY A 67 -19.73 -4.87 -5.80
CA GLY A 67 -19.60 -6.32 -5.85
C GLY A 67 -18.15 -6.84 -5.84
N LEU A 68 -17.27 -6.14 -6.56
CA LEU A 68 -15.83 -6.41 -6.59
C LEU A 68 -15.13 -5.98 -5.30
N LEU A 69 -15.43 -4.77 -4.80
CA LEU A 69 -14.74 -4.17 -3.65
C LEU A 69 -15.06 -4.86 -2.32
N TRP A 70 -16.30 -5.30 -2.10
CA TRP A 70 -16.65 -5.97 -0.85
C TRP A 70 -16.07 -7.39 -0.75
N ARG A 71 -15.84 -8.05 -1.90
CA ARG A 71 -15.15 -9.33 -1.97
C ARG A 71 -13.64 -9.21 -1.91
N TYR A 72 -13.10 -8.03 -2.22
CA TYR A 72 -11.67 -7.77 -2.20
C TYR A 72 -11.22 -7.52 -0.76
N HIS A 73 -10.36 -8.37 -0.20
CA HIS A 73 -9.88 -8.22 1.18
C HIS A 73 -8.58 -7.39 1.29
N CYS A 74 -8.16 -6.76 0.19
CA CYS A 74 -6.89 -6.03 0.09
C CYS A 74 -5.66 -6.93 0.32
N THR A 75 -5.76 -8.26 0.16
CA THR A 75 -4.65 -9.18 0.41
C THR A 75 -3.95 -9.64 -0.86
N LEU A 76 -2.88 -10.41 -0.69
CA LEU A 76 -2.12 -11.06 -1.74
C LEU A 76 -2.60 -12.50 -2.00
N SER A 77 -3.83 -12.84 -1.62
CA SER A 77 -4.47 -14.11 -2.00
C SER A 77 -4.58 -14.24 -3.53
N GLY A 78 -4.74 -15.47 -4.02
CA GLY A 78 -4.85 -15.71 -5.47
C GLY A 78 -6.09 -15.03 -6.06
N GLU A 79 -7.16 -14.96 -5.28
CA GLU A 79 -8.44 -14.35 -5.58
C GLU A 79 -8.32 -12.82 -5.59
N ASP A 80 -7.77 -12.23 -4.53
CA ASP A 80 -7.62 -10.77 -4.41
C ASP A 80 -6.72 -10.21 -5.51
N ARG A 81 -5.67 -10.93 -5.91
CA ARG A 81 -4.82 -10.51 -7.04
C ARG A 81 -5.60 -10.43 -8.35
N LEU A 82 -6.52 -11.38 -8.59
CA LEU A 82 -7.37 -11.37 -9.78
C LEU A 82 -8.41 -10.24 -9.69
N LEU A 83 -9.05 -10.06 -8.53
CA LEU A 83 -9.99 -8.98 -8.28
C LEU A 83 -9.35 -7.61 -8.52
N PHE A 84 -8.16 -7.38 -7.95
CA PHE A 84 -7.42 -6.14 -8.17
C PHE A 84 -7.09 -5.93 -9.65
N SER A 85 -6.67 -6.98 -10.36
CA SER A 85 -6.36 -6.90 -11.80
C SER A 85 -7.60 -6.57 -12.64
N ILE A 86 -8.77 -7.12 -12.28
CA ILE A 86 -10.05 -6.78 -12.91
C ILE A 86 -10.38 -5.31 -12.65
N ILE A 87 -10.32 -4.85 -11.40
CA ILE A 87 -10.57 -3.46 -11.02
C ILE A 87 -9.65 -2.50 -11.81
N GLU A 88 -8.36 -2.83 -11.91
CA GLU A 88 -7.38 -2.01 -12.64
C GLU A 88 -7.66 -1.97 -14.15
N LEU A 89 -8.05 -3.08 -14.77
CA LEU A 89 -8.41 -3.10 -16.19
C LEU A 89 -9.67 -2.29 -16.46
N LEU A 90 -10.66 -2.38 -15.58
CA LEU A 90 -11.90 -1.61 -15.69
C LEU A 90 -11.63 -0.10 -15.56
N GLU A 91 -10.82 0.31 -14.58
CA GLU A 91 -10.42 1.71 -14.41
C GLU A 91 -9.68 2.24 -15.66
N LYS A 92 -8.73 1.46 -16.21
CA LYS A 92 -7.88 1.91 -17.32
C LYS A 92 -8.55 1.89 -18.70
N HIS A 93 -9.37 0.87 -18.98
CA HIS A 93 -9.87 0.63 -20.34
C HIS A 93 -11.35 0.92 -20.53
N MET A 94 -12.15 0.94 -19.45
CA MET A 94 -13.59 1.19 -19.52
C MET A 94 -14.00 2.61 -19.11
N SER A 95 -13.03 3.49 -18.83
CA SER A 95 -13.27 4.87 -18.40
C SER A 95 -14.20 4.99 -17.17
N LEU A 96 -14.15 4.01 -16.27
CA LEU A 96 -14.96 4.04 -15.05
C LEU A 96 -14.39 5.06 -14.07
N ASP A 97 -15.26 5.93 -13.56
CA ASP A 97 -14.87 6.95 -12.59
C ASP A 97 -15.06 6.45 -11.14
N PHE A 98 -13.97 5.96 -10.54
CA PHE A 98 -13.95 5.53 -9.14
C PHE A 98 -14.14 6.69 -8.14
N ARG A 99 -14.12 7.96 -8.59
CA ARG A 99 -14.47 9.12 -7.73
C ARG A 99 -15.93 9.05 -7.26
N MET A 100 -16.79 8.33 -7.99
CA MET A 100 -18.19 8.14 -7.65
C MET A 100 -18.39 7.42 -6.32
N ILE A 101 -17.46 6.52 -5.99
CA ILE A 101 -17.50 5.64 -4.82
C ILE A 101 -16.42 5.96 -3.78
N SER A 102 -15.79 7.14 -3.89
CA SER A 102 -14.78 7.58 -2.94
C SER A 102 -15.42 8.00 -1.61
N PRO A 103 -14.81 7.73 -0.44
CA PRO A 103 -13.57 6.96 -0.25
C PRO A 103 -13.72 5.47 -0.57
N LEU A 104 -12.65 4.87 -1.12
CA LEU A 104 -12.62 3.44 -1.41
C LEU A 104 -12.44 2.64 -0.13
N VAL A 105 -13.43 1.81 0.15
CA VAL A 105 -13.46 0.83 1.24
C VAL A 105 -13.49 -0.57 0.63
N PHE A 106 -12.91 -1.54 1.35
CA PHE A 106 -12.76 -2.91 0.88
C PHE A 106 -13.19 -3.92 1.95
N GLY A 107 -13.40 -5.15 1.52
CA GLY A 107 -13.77 -6.28 2.37
C GLY A 107 -15.25 -6.29 2.79
N PRO A 108 -15.69 -7.30 3.54
CA PRO A 108 -17.10 -7.50 3.87
C PRO A 108 -17.73 -6.33 4.63
N SER A 109 -16.94 -5.63 5.47
CA SER A 109 -17.39 -4.45 6.21
C SER A 109 -17.76 -3.27 5.31
N SER A 110 -17.33 -3.27 4.04
CA SER A 110 -17.72 -2.24 3.07
C SER A 110 -19.13 -2.45 2.48
N LYS A 111 -19.73 -3.64 2.64
CA LYS A 111 -21.03 -3.98 2.03
C LYS A 111 -22.16 -3.06 2.53
N SER A 112 -22.23 -2.80 3.84
CA SER A 112 -23.24 -1.90 4.41
C SER A 112 -23.06 -0.47 3.91
N TYR A 113 -21.82 0.04 3.96
CA TYR A 113 -21.45 1.37 3.48
C TYR A 113 -21.91 1.59 2.02
N TYR A 114 -21.58 0.66 1.13
CA TYR A 114 -21.94 0.80 -0.27
C TYR A 114 -23.43 0.56 -0.55
N THR A 115 -24.09 -0.33 0.21
CA THR A 115 -25.54 -0.50 0.12
C THR A 115 -26.27 0.80 0.47
N GLU A 116 -25.84 1.46 1.55
CA GLU A 116 -26.35 2.78 1.93
C GLU A 116 -26.05 3.84 0.86
N LEU A 117 -24.87 3.81 0.24
CA LEU A 117 -24.53 4.73 -0.86
C LEU A 117 -25.44 4.52 -2.08
N ILE A 118 -25.75 3.27 -2.43
CA ILE A 118 -26.69 2.95 -3.52
C ILE A 118 -28.11 3.42 -3.15
N GLN A 119 -28.55 3.19 -1.92
CA GLN A 119 -29.90 3.49 -1.47
C GLN A 119 -30.17 5.00 -1.37
N PHE A 120 -29.25 5.75 -0.76
CA PHE A 120 -29.44 7.18 -0.46
C PHE A 120 -28.85 8.09 -1.53
N GLY A 121 -28.00 7.56 -2.42
CA GLY A 121 -27.27 8.34 -3.39
C GLY A 121 -26.23 9.27 -2.76
N ARG A 122 -25.49 10.00 -3.60
CA ARG A 122 -24.33 10.79 -3.17
C ARG A 122 -24.67 11.99 -2.27
N SER A 123 -25.86 12.55 -2.45
CA SER A 123 -26.23 13.80 -1.75
C SER A 123 -26.64 13.56 -0.30
N LEU A 124 -27.18 12.38 0.01
CA LEU A 124 -27.71 12.06 1.34
C LEU A 124 -26.84 11.05 2.11
N HIS A 125 -25.96 10.33 1.41
CA HIS A 125 -25.09 9.34 2.03
C HIS A 125 -24.04 9.97 2.96
N LYS A 126 -23.85 9.35 4.12
CA LYS A 126 -22.83 9.75 5.09
C LYS A 126 -21.48 9.14 4.74
N TYR A 127 -20.64 9.92 4.08
CA TYR A 127 -19.28 9.51 3.74
C TYR A 127 -18.41 9.25 4.97
N LEU A 128 -17.58 8.21 4.89
CA LEU A 128 -16.61 7.88 5.93
C LEU A 128 -15.51 8.94 6.01
N THR A 129 -15.07 9.23 7.23
CA THR A 129 -13.89 10.06 7.45
C THR A 129 -12.61 9.30 7.06
N PRO A 130 -11.51 10.00 6.72
CA PRO A 130 -10.25 9.33 6.41
C PRO A 130 -9.75 8.41 7.54
N GLU A 131 -10.04 8.76 8.80
CA GLU A 131 -9.72 7.95 9.98
C GLU A 131 -10.53 6.66 10.02
N GLN A 132 -11.83 6.73 9.71
CA GLN A 132 -12.68 5.55 9.61
C GLN A 132 -12.21 4.63 8.49
N VAL A 133 -11.82 5.18 7.34
CA VAL A 133 -11.26 4.38 6.23
C VAL A 133 -9.94 3.73 6.64
N LEU A 134 -9.07 4.44 7.36
CA LEU A 134 -7.82 3.90 7.87
C LEU A 134 -8.04 2.76 8.87
N ALA A 135 -9.13 2.82 9.65
CA ALA A 135 -9.50 1.78 10.61
C ALA A 135 -9.89 0.45 9.96
N HIS A 136 -10.11 0.39 8.63
CA HIS A 136 -10.27 -0.89 7.91
C HIS A 136 -8.97 -1.69 7.83
N PHE A 137 -7.82 -1.07 8.07
CA PHE A 137 -6.54 -1.76 8.11
C PHE A 137 -6.24 -2.30 9.51
N ASP A 138 -5.92 -3.59 9.57
CA ASP A 138 -5.39 -4.23 10.78
C ASP A 138 -3.90 -3.89 10.93
N SER A 139 -3.55 -3.17 11.99
CA SER A 139 -2.18 -2.72 12.25
C SER A 139 -1.18 -3.89 12.31
N LYS A 140 -1.61 -5.03 12.86
CA LYS A 140 -0.76 -6.23 13.00
C LYS A 140 -0.49 -6.86 11.64
N ARG A 141 -1.51 -7.00 10.79
CA ARG A 141 -1.38 -7.49 9.41
C ARG A 141 -0.56 -6.53 8.57
N MET A 142 -0.71 -5.22 8.73
CA MET A 142 0.14 -4.24 8.04
C MET A 142 1.62 -4.40 8.41
N TRP A 143 1.92 -4.61 9.69
CA TRP A 143 3.27 -4.92 10.15
C TRP A 143 3.80 -6.26 9.60
N GLN A 144 2.98 -7.31 9.63
CA GLN A 144 3.35 -8.61 9.05
C GLN A 144 3.62 -8.51 7.55
N SER A 145 2.81 -7.72 6.85
CA SER A 145 2.99 -7.44 5.43
C SER A 145 4.33 -6.75 5.20
N LEU A 146 4.65 -5.71 6.01
CA LEU A 146 5.92 -5.00 5.97
C LEU A 146 7.13 -5.93 6.07
N LEU A 147 7.13 -6.87 7.02
CA LEU A 147 8.22 -7.83 7.21
C LEU A 147 8.43 -8.75 6.00
N LYS A 148 7.39 -8.94 5.17
CA LYS A 148 7.38 -9.84 4.01
C LYS A 148 7.44 -9.10 2.67
N LEU A 149 7.49 -7.77 2.64
CA LEU A 149 7.49 -6.94 1.42
C LEU A 149 8.65 -7.26 0.47
N ALA A 150 9.82 -7.64 0.98
CA ALA A 150 10.99 -7.98 0.16
C ALA A 150 10.77 -9.23 -0.72
N HIS A 151 9.83 -10.10 -0.35
CA HIS A 151 9.45 -11.27 -1.15
C HIS A 151 8.46 -10.89 -2.24
N PHE A 152 7.49 -10.02 -1.93
CA PHE A 152 6.54 -9.49 -2.92
C PHE A 152 7.27 -8.77 -4.06
N ASP A 153 8.23 -7.91 -3.71
CA ASP A 153 8.94 -7.06 -4.66
C ASP A 153 9.77 -7.83 -5.70
N ARG A 154 10.55 -8.81 -5.23
CA ARG A 154 11.33 -9.70 -6.11
C ARG A 154 10.43 -10.46 -7.06
N HIS A 155 9.29 -10.94 -6.57
CA HIS A 155 8.34 -11.69 -7.38
C HIS A 155 7.64 -10.83 -8.43
N PHE A 156 7.14 -9.64 -8.05
CA PHE A 156 6.50 -8.72 -8.98
C PHE A 156 7.45 -8.27 -10.11
N SER A 157 8.72 -8.08 -9.78
CA SER A 157 9.77 -7.72 -10.74
C SER A 157 10.06 -8.82 -11.76
N VAL A 158 10.17 -10.07 -11.29
CA VAL A 158 10.41 -11.25 -12.15
C VAL A 158 9.19 -11.54 -13.04
N ALA A 159 7.99 -11.32 -12.52
CA ALA A 159 6.75 -11.44 -13.27
C ALA A 159 6.70 -10.46 -14.45
N LEU A 160 7.05 -9.18 -14.24
CA LEU A 160 7.10 -8.19 -15.31
C LEU A 160 8.23 -8.43 -16.32
N SER A 161 9.42 -8.87 -15.87
CA SER A 161 10.57 -9.03 -16.76
C SER A 161 10.42 -10.17 -17.78
N LYS A 162 9.52 -11.13 -17.53
CA LYS A 162 9.23 -12.25 -18.44
C LYS A 162 8.14 -11.94 -19.48
N GLY A 163 7.68 -10.68 -19.59
CA GLY A 163 6.71 -10.26 -20.61
C GLY A 163 5.32 -10.87 -20.47
N PHE A 164 5.02 -11.48 -19.33
CA PHE A 164 3.69 -11.99 -19.03
C PHE A 164 2.74 -10.84 -18.71
N ASN A 165 1.48 -10.95 -19.12
CA ASN A 165 0.41 -10.13 -18.60
C ASN A 165 0.40 -10.30 -17.07
N ALA A 166 0.23 -9.23 -16.28
CA ALA A 166 0.36 -9.26 -14.82
C ALA A 166 -0.41 -10.42 -14.16
N ALA A 167 -1.57 -10.79 -14.73
CA ALA A 167 -2.39 -11.92 -14.31
C ALA A 167 -1.77 -13.31 -14.58
N GLU A 168 -1.14 -13.52 -15.74
CA GLU A 168 -0.54 -14.80 -16.14
C GLU A 168 0.82 -15.02 -15.48
N ALA A 169 1.57 -13.94 -15.30
CA ALA A 169 2.83 -13.91 -14.57
C ALA A 169 2.64 -14.40 -13.13
N MET A 170 1.54 -13.96 -12.52
CA MET A 170 1.17 -14.27 -11.14
C MET A 170 0.64 -15.70 -10.95
N ASP A 171 0.11 -16.33 -12.01
CA ASP A 171 -0.43 -17.69 -11.94
C ASP A 171 0.64 -18.76 -12.23
N LYS A 172 1.53 -18.52 -13.20
CA LYS A 172 2.67 -19.44 -13.46
C LYS A 172 3.69 -19.43 -12.32
N ALA A 173 3.92 -18.27 -11.71
CA ALA A 173 4.74 -18.19 -10.52
C ALA A 173 4.06 -18.79 -9.27
N ALA A 174 2.73 -18.99 -9.28
CA ALA A 174 2.02 -19.62 -8.16
C ALA A 174 2.38 -21.10 -7.95
N GLY A 175 2.93 -21.80 -8.96
CA GLY A 175 3.31 -23.22 -8.84
C GLY A 175 4.56 -23.48 -8.01
N GLU A 176 5.59 -22.64 -8.14
CA GLU A 176 6.88 -22.76 -7.40
C GLU A 176 7.02 -21.72 -6.27
N VAL A 177 6.30 -20.60 -6.33
CA VAL A 177 6.59 -19.38 -5.53
C VAL A 177 5.46 -19.00 -4.55
N CYS A 178 4.29 -19.65 -4.60
CA CYS A 178 3.23 -19.46 -3.57
C CYS A 178 3.68 -19.84 -2.15
N THR A 179 4.80 -20.53 -1.99
CA THR A 179 5.34 -20.89 -0.67
C THR A 179 6.01 -19.73 0.06
N LEU A 180 6.38 -18.64 -0.64
CA LEU A 180 7.15 -17.52 -0.03
C LEU A 180 6.33 -16.25 0.23
N ILE A 181 5.21 -16.06 -0.48
CA ILE A 181 4.33 -14.91 -0.28
C ILE A 181 3.13 -15.38 0.53
N ASP A 182 3.05 -14.92 1.78
CA ASP A 182 1.92 -15.19 2.64
C ASP A 182 0.66 -14.54 2.05
N PRO A 183 -0.39 -15.33 1.71
CA PRO A 183 -1.60 -14.83 1.11
C PRO A 183 -2.35 -13.83 2.00
N SER A 184 -2.08 -13.82 3.31
CA SER A 184 -2.69 -12.88 4.25
C SER A 184 -2.09 -11.47 4.24
N CYS A 185 -0.94 -11.27 3.57
CA CYS A 185 -0.31 -9.95 3.49
C CYS A 185 -1.14 -8.99 2.65
N TYR A 186 -1.16 -7.71 3.04
CA TYR A 186 -1.82 -6.67 2.27
C TYR A 186 -1.12 -6.41 0.92
N ASP A 187 -1.92 -6.12 -0.10
CA ASP A 187 -1.45 -5.77 -1.44
C ASP A 187 -0.95 -4.31 -1.47
N PRO A 188 0.36 -4.07 -1.65
CA PRO A 188 0.90 -2.71 -1.65
C PRO A 188 0.35 -1.84 -2.77
N ARG A 189 -0.11 -2.42 -3.89
CA ARG A 189 -0.68 -1.67 -5.01
C ARG A 189 -1.94 -0.91 -4.60
N PHE A 190 -2.81 -1.57 -3.83
CA PHE A 190 -4.03 -0.96 -3.32
C PHE A 190 -3.75 -0.08 -2.11
N VAL A 191 -2.99 -0.58 -1.13
CA VAL A 191 -2.68 0.15 0.11
C VAL A 191 -2.07 1.51 -0.19
N LEU A 192 -1.01 1.57 -1.02
CA LEU A 192 -0.33 2.83 -1.29
C LEU A 192 -1.24 3.83 -2.02
N ARG A 193 -2.06 3.37 -2.98
CA ARG A 193 -3.03 4.23 -3.66
C ARG A 193 -4.06 4.80 -2.68
N LEU A 194 -4.59 3.98 -1.78
CA LEU A 194 -5.54 4.43 -0.77
C LEU A 194 -4.90 5.42 0.19
N LEU A 195 -3.72 5.10 0.73
CA LEU A 195 -2.98 5.98 1.65
C LEU A 195 -2.72 7.37 1.03
N VAL A 196 -2.26 7.42 -0.23
CA VAL A 196 -2.05 8.69 -0.96
C VAL A 196 -3.34 9.53 -1.04
N LYS A 197 -4.50 8.87 -1.21
CA LYS A 197 -5.80 9.55 -1.25
C LYS A 197 -6.24 10.06 0.13
N LEU A 198 -5.95 9.31 1.20
CA LEU A 198 -6.30 9.72 2.57
C LEU A 198 -5.54 10.98 3.02
N VAL A 199 -4.28 11.13 2.61
CA VAL A 199 -3.44 12.28 2.94
C VAL A 199 -3.49 13.41 1.91
N MET A 200 -4.55 13.48 1.09
CA MET A 200 -4.75 14.61 0.18
C MET A 200 -4.83 15.96 0.96
N PRO A 201 -4.29 17.06 0.41
CA PRO A 201 -4.46 18.37 1.01
C PRO A 201 -5.95 18.69 1.25
N GLY A 202 -6.28 19.28 2.39
CA GLY A 202 -7.66 19.61 2.79
C GLY A 202 -8.42 18.51 3.52
N THR A 203 -7.89 17.29 3.63
CA THR A 203 -8.54 16.25 4.46
C THR A 203 -8.34 16.54 5.95
N LYS A 204 -9.34 16.24 6.77
CA LYS A 204 -9.27 16.26 8.25
C LYS A 204 -8.90 14.85 8.74
N LEU A 205 -7.60 14.57 8.81
CA LEU A 205 -7.01 13.32 9.27
C LEU A 205 -5.90 13.64 10.28
N SER A 206 -6.00 13.14 11.50
CA SER A 206 -4.88 13.25 12.45
C SER A 206 -3.66 12.42 11.99
N CYS A 207 -2.45 12.85 12.36
CA CYS A 207 -1.20 12.14 12.05
C CYS A 207 -1.02 10.89 12.91
N CYS A 208 -1.54 10.90 14.14
CA CYS A 208 -1.36 9.79 15.08
C CYS A 208 -1.92 8.43 14.57
N PRO A 209 -3.15 8.33 14.03
CA PRO A 209 -3.68 7.08 13.47
C PRO A 209 -2.87 6.52 12.30
N ILE A 210 -2.24 7.38 11.49
CA ILE A 210 -1.34 6.97 10.39
C ILE A 210 -0.12 6.22 10.93
N VAL A 211 0.40 6.66 12.07
CA VAL A 211 1.53 6.00 12.72
C VAL A 211 1.08 4.73 13.43
N GLN A 212 -0.03 4.77 14.18
CA GLN A 212 -0.55 3.62 14.93
C GLN A 212 -1.01 2.46 14.03
N SER A 213 -1.47 2.75 12.82
CA SER A 213 -1.85 1.75 11.81
C SER A 213 -0.67 1.11 11.09
N ASN A 214 0.57 1.55 11.37
CA ASN A 214 1.79 1.19 10.62
C ASN A 214 1.84 1.67 9.16
N ALA A 215 0.93 2.57 8.74
CA ALA A 215 0.88 3.07 7.37
C ALA A 215 2.15 3.84 6.97
N LEU A 216 2.71 4.63 7.88
CA LEU A 216 3.97 5.33 7.66
C LEU A 216 5.14 4.37 7.39
N SER A 217 5.27 3.35 8.25
CA SER A 217 6.30 2.32 8.12
C SER A 217 6.14 1.53 6.82
N PHE A 218 4.90 1.18 6.47
CA PHE A 218 4.56 0.48 5.22
C PHE A 218 5.00 1.28 3.99
N ALA A 219 4.74 2.59 3.96
CA ALA A 219 5.17 3.46 2.88
C ALA A 219 6.70 3.59 2.81
N LEU A 220 7.39 3.76 3.93
CA LEU A 220 8.86 3.80 3.98
C LEU A 220 9.48 2.49 3.47
N ALA A 221 8.92 1.34 3.83
CA ALA A 221 9.42 0.06 3.31
C ALA A 221 9.16 -0.10 1.80
N SER A 222 8.08 0.50 1.30
CA SER A 222 7.69 0.44 -0.11
C SER A 222 8.60 1.26 -1.04
N THR A 223 9.41 2.20 -0.52
CA THR A 223 10.42 2.91 -1.32
C THR A 223 11.55 1.99 -1.79
N SER A 224 11.67 0.80 -1.20
CA SER A 224 12.64 -0.21 -1.61
C SER A 224 12.18 -1.09 -2.77
N PHE A 225 10.97 -0.89 -3.29
CA PHE A 225 10.46 -1.68 -4.40
C PHE A 225 11.23 -1.46 -5.72
N HIS A 226 11.32 -2.48 -6.56
CA HIS A 226 11.85 -2.37 -7.92
C HIS A 226 10.86 -1.66 -8.86
N SER A 227 9.55 -1.78 -8.62
CA SER A 227 8.53 -1.06 -9.40
C SER A 227 8.62 0.44 -9.12
N ALA A 228 8.93 1.21 -10.17
CA ALA A 228 9.00 2.67 -10.10
C ALA A 228 7.65 3.30 -9.71
N ASP A 229 6.53 2.74 -10.17
CA ASP A 229 5.20 3.28 -9.87
C ASP A 229 4.84 3.14 -8.39
N LEU A 230 5.16 1.99 -7.79
CA LEU A 230 4.90 1.76 -6.36
C LEU A 230 5.80 2.65 -5.48
N ARG A 231 7.06 2.83 -5.86
CA ARG A 231 7.95 3.78 -5.19
C ARG A 231 7.41 5.20 -5.30
N ALA A 232 6.94 5.62 -6.47
CA ALA A 232 6.37 6.95 -6.68
C ALA A 232 5.14 7.19 -5.79
N LEU A 233 4.25 6.21 -5.64
CA LEU A 233 3.11 6.28 -4.72
C LEU A 233 3.58 6.40 -3.26
N ALA A 234 4.57 5.61 -2.86
CA ALA A 234 5.15 5.68 -1.52
C ALA A 234 5.75 7.08 -1.24
N TYR A 235 6.58 7.61 -2.14
CA TYR A 235 7.14 8.95 -2.02
C TYR A 235 6.08 10.04 -2.00
N ALA A 236 5.04 9.93 -2.83
CA ALA A 236 3.92 10.86 -2.84
C ALA A 236 3.19 10.88 -1.49
N PHE A 237 2.96 9.71 -0.88
CA PHE A 237 2.39 9.62 0.46
C PHE A 237 3.32 10.24 1.51
N LEU A 238 4.62 9.92 1.50
CA LEU A 238 5.59 10.41 2.48
C LEU A 238 5.74 11.93 2.44
N GLU A 239 5.82 12.52 1.24
CA GLU A 239 5.92 13.98 1.10
C GLU A 239 4.63 14.68 1.58
N ARG A 240 3.45 14.13 1.27
CA ARG A 240 2.18 14.67 1.76
C ARG A 240 2.05 14.58 3.27
N PHE A 241 2.43 13.44 3.85
CA PHE A 241 2.47 13.28 5.30
C PHE A 241 3.47 14.26 5.95
N ARG A 242 4.65 14.47 5.33
CA ARG A 242 5.64 15.45 5.78
C ARG A 242 5.10 16.88 5.80
N VAL A 243 4.41 17.31 4.74
CA VAL A 243 3.75 18.63 4.68
C VAL A 243 2.67 18.73 5.76
N ARG A 244 1.86 17.68 5.93
CA ARG A 244 0.80 17.62 6.94
C ARG A 244 1.30 17.76 8.39
N LEU A 245 2.49 17.23 8.69
CA LEU A 245 3.14 17.43 10.00
C LEU A 245 3.50 18.90 10.29
N VAL A 246 3.50 19.78 9.28
CA VAL A 246 3.72 21.22 9.44
C VAL A 246 2.40 21.96 9.58
N ASP A 247 1.42 21.61 8.75
CA ASP A 247 0.14 22.34 8.65
C ASP A 247 -0.78 22.17 9.86
N LEU A 248 -0.65 21.07 10.61
CA LEU A 248 -1.52 20.77 11.75
C LEU A 248 -0.92 21.28 13.07
N SER A 249 -0.86 22.61 13.24
CA SER A 249 -0.36 23.27 14.47
C SER A 249 -1.09 22.79 15.73
N ASP A 250 -2.40 22.57 15.61
CA ASP A 250 -3.33 22.36 16.74
C ASP A 250 -3.53 20.88 17.11
N GLU A 251 -2.94 19.95 16.36
CA GLU A 251 -3.03 18.52 16.68
C GLU A 251 -2.09 18.14 17.83
N HIS A 252 -2.63 17.48 18.86
CA HIS A 252 -1.82 16.92 19.94
C HIS A 252 -1.10 15.65 19.47
N PHE A 253 0.07 15.84 18.85
CA PHE A 253 0.96 14.76 18.42
C PHE A 253 2.40 15.01 18.90
N PRO A 254 2.77 14.55 20.10
CA PRO A 254 4.07 14.86 20.70
C PRO A 254 5.26 14.45 19.82
N GLN A 255 5.15 13.36 19.08
CA GLN A 255 6.22 12.82 18.24
C GLN A 255 6.34 13.52 16.86
N ARG A 256 5.55 14.56 16.58
CA ARG A 256 5.50 15.27 15.29
C ARG A 256 6.88 15.75 14.84
N LEU A 257 7.65 16.36 15.73
CA LEU A 257 8.99 16.87 15.43
C LEU A 257 9.96 15.74 15.04
N LEU A 258 9.89 14.61 15.75
CA LEU A 258 10.70 13.42 15.46
C LEU A 258 10.42 12.88 14.05
N TYR A 259 9.15 12.65 13.72
CA TYR A 259 8.77 12.15 12.39
C TYR A 259 9.11 13.14 11.28
N ARG A 260 8.90 14.44 11.51
CA ARG A 260 9.29 15.48 10.56
C ARG A 260 10.78 15.47 10.30
N HIS A 261 11.60 15.39 11.34
CA HIS A 261 13.05 15.34 11.21
C HIS A 261 13.50 14.07 10.46
N MET A 262 12.97 12.90 10.84
CA MET A 262 13.24 11.63 10.17
C MET A 262 12.95 11.71 8.66
N LEU A 263 11.79 12.27 8.29
CA LEU A 263 11.39 12.41 6.88
C LEU A 263 12.24 13.43 6.12
N ASN A 264 12.68 14.51 6.77
CA ASN A 264 13.60 15.47 6.16
C ASN A 264 14.98 14.83 5.91
N VAL A 265 15.51 14.10 6.89
CA VAL A 265 16.78 13.36 6.72
C VAL A 265 16.65 12.33 5.60
N PHE A 266 15.54 11.57 5.58
CA PHE A 266 15.26 10.63 4.52
C PHE A 266 15.19 11.31 3.14
N LYS A 267 14.43 12.40 3.00
CA LYS A 267 14.34 13.17 1.75
C LYS A 267 15.70 13.68 1.28
N ASN A 268 16.52 14.19 2.19
CA ASN A 268 17.85 14.71 1.88
C ASN A 268 18.88 13.61 1.56
N SER A 269 18.58 12.34 1.90
CA SER A 269 19.42 11.20 1.55
C SER A 269 19.21 10.69 0.13
N LEU A 270 18.10 11.07 -0.53
CA LEU A 270 17.80 10.70 -1.90
C LEU A 270 18.56 11.63 -2.85
N LEU A 271 19.30 11.04 -3.79
CA LEU A 271 20.09 11.77 -4.78
C LEU A 271 19.31 11.94 -6.09
N GLU A 272 18.40 11.01 -6.37
CA GLU A 272 17.63 10.99 -7.62
C GLU A 272 16.11 10.92 -7.37
N CYS A 273 15.35 11.39 -8.36
CA CYS A 273 13.90 11.26 -8.34
C CYS A 273 13.50 9.78 -8.40
N ASN A 274 12.61 9.37 -7.49
CA ASN A 274 12.10 8.01 -7.45
C ASN A 274 13.20 6.93 -7.30
N GLU A 275 14.30 7.30 -6.62
CA GLU A 275 15.41 6.40 -6.31
C GLU A 275 14.92 5.19 -5.52
N ARG A 276 15.47 4.01 -5.82
CA ARG A 276 15.18 2.81 -5.06
C ARG A 276 16.08 2.77 -3.84
N THR A 277 15.49 2.77 -2.65
CA THR A 277 16.26 2.59 -1.42
C THR A 277 16.64 1.11 -1.28
N THR A 278 17.89 0.83 -0.93
CA THR A 278 18.29 -0.57 -0.64
C THR A 278 17.38 -1.13 0.46
N HIS A 279 16.96 -2.39 0.30
CA HIS A 279 15.92 -2.98 1.15
C HIS A 279 16.19 -2.67 2.62
N VAL A 280 15.20 -2.04 3.24
CA VAL A 280 15.04 -1.96 4.68
C VAL A 280 14.71 -3.37 5.21
N ASN A 281 15.61 -4.34 5.00
CA ASN A 281 15.50 -5.68 5.57
C ASN A 281 15.59 -5.51 7.09
N SER A 282 14.45 -5.48 7.79
CA SER A 282 14.22 -5.92 9.19
C SER A 282 15.29 -5.59 10.26
N SER A 283 16.19 -4.66 9.95
CA SER A 283 17.39 -4.24 10.69
C SER A 283 17.53 -2.72 10.67
N LEU A 284 16.45 -2.03 10.28
CA LEU A 284 16.15 -0.67 10.71
C LEU A 284 14.98 -0.78 11.71
N GLY A 285 15.17 -0.87 13.03
CA GLY A 285 15.56 0.26 13.87
C GLY A 285 16.61 1.14 13.21
N LEU A 286 16.21 2.34 12.75
CA LEU A 286 17.10 3.47 12.46
C LEU A 286 18.50 3.21 13.07
N PRO A 287 19.58 2.91 12.31
CA PRO A 287 20.08 3.63 11.13
C PRO A 287 20.85 2.76 10.09
N LYS A 288 20.42 2.76 8.83
CA LYS A 288 21.27 2.35 7.68
C LYS A 288 21.25 3.35 6.52
N LEU A 289 20.69 4.54 6.75
CA LEU A 289 20.68 5.64 5.78
C LEU A 289 21.93 6.53 5.83
N PHE A 290 22.96 6.16 6.60
CA PHE A 290 24.22 6.91 6.67
C PHE A 290 25.40 6.29 5.91
N CYS A 291 25.17 5.26 5.10
CA CYS A 291 26.26 4.60 4.37
C CYS A 291 25.97 4.53 2.86
N CYS A 292 26.04 5.67 2.16
CA CYS A 292 26.33 5.69 0.72
C CYS A 292 26.69 7.08 0.18
N ARG A 293 27.72 7.73 0.73
CA ARG A 293 28.63 8.56 -0.09
C ARG A 293 29.97 8.83 0.61
N MET A 294 30.78 7.78 0.78
CA MET A 294 32.22 7.90 0.59
C MET A 294 32.68 6.65 -0.14
N SER A 295 32.89 6.84 -1.44
CA SER A 295 33.84 6.13 -2.33
C SER A 295 34.12 4.66 -2.06
N ARG A 296 33.74 3.82 -3.03
CA ARG A 296 34.34 2.51 -3.37
C ARG A 296 35.08 1.81 -2.23
N CYS A 297 34.47 0.77 -1.66
CA CYS A 297 35.16 -0.50 -1.39
C CYS A 297 34.19 -1.53 -0.80
N THR A 298 34.50 -2.79 -1.07
CA THR A 298 33.80 -4.01 -0.68
C THR A 298 34.15 -4.40 0.78
N PRO A 299 33.93 -5.64 1.25
CA PRO A 299 33.03 -5.95 2.35
C PRO A 299 33.81 -6.34 3.62
N ARG A 300 34.00 -5.40 4.56
CA ARG A 300 34.50 -5.70 5.91
C ARG A 300 34.42 -4.43 6.74
N CYS A 301 33.39 -4.27 7.57
CA CYS A 301 33.42 -3.27 8.65
C CYS A 301 32.45 -3.68 9.76
N ALA A 302 32.92 -4.55 10.64
CA ALA A 302 32.57 -4.50 12.04
C ALA A 302 33.75 -3.84 12.76
N SER A 303 33.67 -2.54 13.05
CA SER A 303 34.63 -1.89 13.95
C SER A 303 33.88 -1.01 14.96
N THR A 304 34.32 -1.11 16.22
CA THR A 304 33.77 -0.45 17.42
C THR A 304 33.90 1.07 17.40
N GLU A 305 34.66 1.63 16.47
CA GLU A 305 34.91 3.07 16.32
C GLU A 305 33.70 3.83 15.75
N HIS A 306 32.86 3.15 14.95
CA HIS A 306 31.64 3.73 14.40
C HIS A 306 30.59 4.04 15.48
N CYS A 307 30.58 3.26 16.57
CA CYS A 307 29.62 3.41 17.67
C CYS A 307 29.91 4.67 18.53
N LEU A 308 31.16 5.12 18.60
CA LEU A 308 31.55 6.33 19.35
C LEU A 308 31.16 7.61 18.62
N LYS A 309 31.26 7.63 17.29
CA LYS A 309 30.85 8.77 16.45
C LYS A 309 29.34 8.97 16.47
N GLU A 310 28.59 7.87 16.42
CA GLU A 310 27.13 7.89 16.48
C GLU A 310 26.61 8.35 17.85
N ARG A 311 27.26 7.90 18.94
CA ARG A 311 27.01 8.39 20.30
C ARG A 311 27.29 9.89 20.43
N GLN A 312 28.42 10.38 19.91
CA GLN A 312 28.75 11.80 19.96
C GLN A 312 27.77 12.66 19.16
N TRP A 313 27.21 12.14 18.08
CA TRP A 313 26.20 12.84 17.28
C TRP A 313 24.86 12.96 18.01
N ILE A 314 24.38 11.87 18.63
CA ILE A 314 23.17 11.89 19.48
C ILE A 314 23.35 12.83 20.67
N LEU A 315 24.52 12.80 21.31
CA LEU A 315 24.84 13.69 22.41
C LEU A 315 24.86 15.16 21.96
N ARG A 316 25.36 15.46 20.75
CA ARG A 316 25.30 16.81 20.16
C ARG A 316 23.87 17.27 19.87
N LEU A 317 22.98 16.37 19.46
CA LEU A 317 21.56 16.71 19.26
C LEU A 317 20.85 17.04 20.59
N LEU A 318 21.19 16.32 21.66
CA LEU A 318 20.72 16.60 23.02
C LEU A 318 21.32 17.91 23.56
N THR A 319 22.61 18.19 23.30
CA THR A 319 23.25 19.45 23.75
C THR A 319 22.79 20.68 22.97
N ASN A 320 22.39 20.50 21.71
CA ASN A 320 21.84 21.58 20.87
C ASN A 320 20.34 21.84 21.12
N GLY A 321 19.72 21.20 22.12
CA GLY A 321 18.33 21.46 22.52
C GLY A 321 17.26 21.02 21.51
N ILE A 322 17.60 20.14 20.56
CA ILE A 322 16.68 19.69 19.49
C ILE A 322 15.75 18.55 19.97
N VAL A 323 16.10 17.90 21.10
CA VAL A 323 15.30 16.86 21.75
C VAL A 323 15.32 17.12 23.25
N ASP A 324 14.14 17.31 23.85
CA ASP A 324 14.02 17.48 25.30
C ASP A 324 14.37 16.14 26.00
N PRO A 325 15.18 16.13 27.07
CA PRO A 325 15.45 14.92 27.85
C PRO A 325 14.20 14.14 28.28
N GLN A 326 13.06 14.83 28.46
CA GLN A 326 11.79 14.19 28.80
C GLN A 326 11.22 13.35 27.65
N ASP A 327 11.42 13.77 26.39
CA ASP A 327 10.98 13.04 25.20
C ASP A 327 11.82 11.77 24.98
N TYR A 328 13.10 11.80 25.35
CA TYR A 328 13.96 10.62 25.32
C TYR A 328 13.45 9.51 26.27
N GLY A 329 12.99 9.90 27.46
CA GLY A 329 12.36 8.97 28.42
C GLY A 329 11.07 8.35 27.90
N ALA A 330 10.30 9.08 27.08
CA ALA A 330 9.10 8.56 26.42
C ALA A 330 9.43 7.58 25.28
N ILE A 331 10.49 7.86 24.51
CA ILE A 331 11.00 6.96 23.45
C ILE A 331 11.46 5.61 24.03
N CYS A 332 12.10 5.60 25.19
CA CYS A 332 12.54 4.37 25.87
C CYS A 332 11.39 3.51 26.45
N LYS A 333 10.18 4.07 26.60
CA LYS A 333 9.00 3.35 27.11
C LYS A 333 8.23 2.59 26.03
N VAL A 334 8.53 2.84 24.75
CA VAL A 334 7.90 2.14 23.62
C VAL A 334 8.45 0.70 23.51
N PRO A 335 7.61 -0.35 23.55
CA PRO A 335 8.06 -1.75 23.57
C PRO A 335 8.96 -2.15 22.40
N ALA A 336 8.78 -1.53 21.23
CA ALA A 336 9.60 -1.73 20.04
C ALA A 336 11.09 -1.34 20.25
N TRP A 337 11.36 -0.42 21.20
CA TRP A 337 12.71 0.04 21.53
C TRP A 337 13.29 -0.64 22.78
N ARG A 338 12.47 -1.27 23.64
CA ARG A 338 12.95 -2.11 24.76
C ARG A 338 13.77 -3.30 24.29
N CYS A 339 13.41 -3.90 23.14
CA CYS A 339 14.21 -4.96 22.52
C CYS A 339 15.58 -4.46 21.99
N PHE A 340 15.72 -3.17 21.72
CA PHE A 340 16.97 -2.55 21.27
C PHE A 340 17.91 -2.28 22.46
N ALA A 341 17.36 -1.84 23.60
CA ALA A 341 18.11 -1.58 24.83
C ALA A 341 18.58 -2.87 25.53
N LEU A 342 17.78 -3.95 25.49
CA LEU A 342 18.11 -5.23 26.13
C LEU A 342 19.26 -6.00 25.45
N ARG A 343 19.73 -5.55 24.27
CA ARG A 343 20.84 -6.18 23.55
C ARG A 343 22.20 -5.48 23.75
N TRP A 344 22.27 -4.47 24.62
CA TRP A 344 23.48 -3.74 24.97
C TRP A 344 23.87 -3.96 26.44
N PRO A 345 24.68 -4.98 26.77
CA PRO A 345 25.17 -5.16 28.13
C PRO A 345 26.38 -4.25 28.31
N THR A 346 26.20 -3.09 28.94
CA THR A 346 27.22 -2.34 29.73
C THR A 346 26.74 -0.92 30.04
N PHE A 347 25.61 -0.78 30.72
CA PHE A 347 25.29 0.45 31.45
C PHE A 347 24.51 0.11 32.73
N GLY A 348 25.11 -0.76 33.53
CA GLY A 348 24.65 -1.07 34.88
C GLY A 348 25.86 -1.07 35.80
N ARG A 349 26.44 0.12 36.08
CA ARG A 349 27.30 0.29 37.26
C ARG A 349 27.75 1.69 37.68
N ASN A 350 27.33 2.80 37.07
CA ASN A 350 27.86 4.13 37.45
C ASN A 350 26.82 5.27 37.63
N PHE A 351 25.55 4.96 37.88
CA PHE A 351 24.58 5.98 38.29
C PHE A 351 23.72 5.46 39.44
N CYS A 352 24.37 5.30 40.60
CA CYS A 352 23.75 5.46 41.91
C CYS A 352 24.61 6.49 42.66
N CYS A 353 24.18 7.74 42.61
CA CYS A 353 24.16 8.68 43.73
C CYS A 353 22.88 9.50 43.56
#